data_AF-A0A527Z7U9-F1
#
_entry.id   AF-A0A527Z7U9-F1
#
_cell.length_a   1.000
_cell.length_b   1.000
_cell.length_c   1.000
_cell.angle_alpha   90.00
_cell.angle_beta   90.00
_cell.angle_gamma   90.00
#
_symmetry.space_group_name_H-M   'P 1'
#
loop_
_entity.id
_entity.type
_entity.pdbx_description
1 polymer ?
#
loop_
_entity_poly.entity_id
_entity_poly.type
_entity_poly.pdbx_seq_one_letter_code
_entity_poly.pdbx_strand_id
1 'polypeptide(L)'
;QAPVLAITGMQFHDLIETFTQQDVDLTRVFNDVAIFNTQVSDAAHMENVAGLACRSALAGRGVSHLSIASDVQEQTSAKRSPRNLPNHTPERWFEGDKRPDEAQLALAADILNTASKVAILAGRGALHAKAELERTADLLAAPVAKALLGKAVLPDDHPHVMGGIGILGSLTSQEIMEECEALL
;
A
#
# COMPACT_ATOMS: atom_id res chain seq x y z
N GLN A 1 2.64 2.09 4.44
CA GLN A 1 2.17 2.69 3.18
C GLN A 1 0.71 3.05 3.38
N ALA A 2 0.35 4.27 2.97
CA ALA A 2 -0.95 4.86 3.15
C ALA A 2 -1.47 5.34 1.79
N PRO A 3 -2.77 5.20 1.51
CA PRO A 3 -3.38 5.73 0.31
C PRO A 3 -3.38 7.27 0.37
N VAL A 4 -2.86 7.92 -0.66
CA VAL A 4 -2.82 9.39 -0.76
C VAL A 4 -3.19 9.81 -2.18
N LEU A 5 -4.09 10.79 -2.31
CA LEU A 5 -4.29 11.52 -3.56
C LEU A 5 -3.57 12.87 -3.43
N ALA A 6 -2.56 13.09 -4.27
CA ALA A 6 -1.85 14.36 -4.40
C ALA A 6 -2.39 15.10 -5.62
N ILE A 7 -2.75 16.38 -5.44
CA ILE A 7 -3.21 17.25 -6.53
C ILE A 7 -2.24 18.43 -6.59
N THR A 8 -1.71 18.69 -7.78
CA THR A 8 -0.82 19.82 -8.03
C THR A 8 -1.39 20.72 -9.11
N GLY A 9 -1.21 22.03 -8.93
CA GLY A 9 -1.55 23.03 -9.94
C GLY A 9 -0.40 23.22 -10.93
N MET A 10 -0.75 23.49 -12.19
CA MET A 10 0.19 23.91 -13.22
C MET A 10 -0.22 25.26 -13.80
N GLN A 11 0.70 25.87 -14.54
CA GLN A 11 0.39 27.02 -15.39
C GLN A 11 -0.65 26.65 -16.46
N PHE A 12 -1.11 27.63 -17.23
CA PHE A 12 -2.01 27.42 -18.36
C PHE A 12 -1.47 26.34 -19.31
N HIS A 13 -2.37 25.49 -19.82
CA HIS A 13 -1.96 24.30 -20.59
C HIS A 13 -1.15 24.63 -21.86
N ASP A 14 -1.33 25.83 -22.43
CA ASP A 14 -0.63 26.32 -23.62
C ASP A 14 0.78 26.85 -23.34
N LEU A 15 1.17 26.97 -22.06
CA LEU A 15 2.49 27.40 -21.61
C LEU A 15 3.38 26.24 -21.12
N ILE A 16 2.89 25.00 -21.17
CA ILE A 16 3.63 23.83 -20.73
C ILE A 16 4.81 23.54 -21.67
N GLU A 17 5.98 23.23 -21.12
CA GLU A 17 7.24 23.01 -21.86
C GLU A 17 7.71 24.24 -22.67
N THR A 18 7.31 25.44 -22.25
CA THR A 18 7.73 26.71 -22.88
C THR A 18 8.79 27.46 -22.06
N PHE A 19 9.26 26.87 -20.94
CA PHE A 19 10.21 27.48 -20.00
C PHE A 19 9.67 28.77 -19.35
N THR A 20 8.35 28.86 -19.20
CA THR A 20 7.73 29.95 -18.44
C THR A 20 8.01 29.82 -16.94
N GLN A 21 7.64 30.84 -16.17
CA GLN A 21 7.79 30.80 -14.72
C GLN A 21 7.01 29.60 -14.13
N GLN A 22 7.68 28.80 -13.29
CA GLN A 22 7.14 27.59 -12.65
C GLN A 22 6.79 26.43 -13.60
N ASP A 23 7.32 26.43 -14.83
CA ASP A 23 7.20 25.31 -15.76
C ASP A 23 8.04 24.12 -15.27
N VAL A 24 7.37 23.08 -14.77
CA VAL A 24 7.98 21.85 -14.27
C VAL A 24 7.17 20.68 -14.79
N ASP A 25 7.84 19.69 -15.38
CA ASP A 25 7.23 18.40 -15.72
C ASP A 25 6.96 17.59 -14.45
N LEU A 26 5.83 17.89 -13.81
CA LEU A 26 5.40 17.22 -12.59
C LEU A 26 5.11 15.73 -12.83
N THR A 27 4.71 15.35 -14.04
CA THR A 27 4.50 13.93 -14.35
C THR A 27 5.82 13.18 -14.31
N ARG A 28 6.90 13.73 -14.85
CA ARG A 28 8.23 13.11 -14.74
C ARG A 28 8.76 13.11 -13.31
N VAL A 29 8.57 14.19 -12.56
CA VAL A 29 9.04 14.30 -11.17
C VAL A 29 8.41 13.21 -10.27
N PHE A 30 7.13 12.90 -10.44
CA PHE A 30 6.42 11.97 -9.56
C PHE A 30 6.31 10.53 -10.08
N ASN A 31 6.83 10.23 -11.27
CA ASN A 31 6.66 8.92 -11.90
C ASN A 31 7.19 7.75 -11.07
N ASP A 32 8.30 7.94 -10.37
CA ASP A 32 8.95 6.87 -9.60
C ASP A 32 8.35 6.67 -8.19
N VAL A 33 7.50 7.60 -7.73
CA VAL A 33 6.95 7.60 -6.35
C VAL A 33 5.43 7.46 -6.29
N ALA A 34 4.75 7.60 -7.41
CA ALA A 34 3.30 7.48 -7.52
C ALA A 34 2.90 6.20 -8.27
N ILE A 35 1.91 5.49 -7.73
CA ILE A 35 1.32 4.29 -8.35
C ILE A 35 0.46 4.68 -9.56
N PHE A 36 -0.08 5.89 -9.54
CA PHE A 36 -0.82 6.48 -10.64
C PHE A 36 -0.43 7.95 -10.75
N ASN A 37 -0.12 8.41 -11.95
CA ASN A 37 0.38 9.75 -12.17
C ASN A 37 -0.05 10.24 -13.54
N THR A 38 -0.81 11.33 -13.59
CA THR A 38 -1.26 11.87 -14.87
C THR A 38 -1.51 13.37 -14.81
N GLN A 39 -1.38 14.03 -15.96
CA GLN A 39 -1.83 15.39 -16.17
C GLN A 39 -3.27 15.37 -16.70
N VAL A 40 -4.13 16.17 -16.08
CA VAL A 40 -5.52 16.37 -16.50
C VAL A 40 -5.56 17.31 -17.70
N SER A 41 -6.23 16.90 -18.76
CA SER A 41 -6.24 17.61 -20.05
C SER A 41 -7.43 18.56 -20.21
N ASP A 42 -8.59 18.20 -19.66
CA ASP A 42 -9.82 18.98 -19.68
C ASP A 42 -10.79 18.50 -18.59
N ALA A 43 -11.92 19.20 -18.43
CA ALA A 43 -12.95 18.83 -17.44
C ALA A 43 -13.56 17.43 -17.67
N ALA A 44 -13.70 16.95 -18.91
CA ALA A 44 -14.27 15.63 -19.21
C ALA A 44 -13.27 14.49 -18.94
N HIS A 45 -11.97 14.77 -19.05
CA HIS A 45 -10.90 13.88 -18.64
C HIS A 45 -10.89 13.74 -17.11
N MET A 46 -11.01 14.87 -16.38
CA MET A 46 -11.02 14.91 -14.91
C MET A 46 -12.04 13.94 -14.30
N GLU A 47 -13.26 13.90 -14.82
CA GLU A 47 -14.33 13.02 -14.32
C GLU A 47 -13.92 11.54 -14.31
N ASN A 48 -13.13 11.09 -15.28
CA ASN A 48 -12.66 9.70 -15.35
C ASN A 48 -11.44 9.46 -14.46
N VAL A 49 -10.45 10.36 -14.51
CA VAL A 49 -9.17 10.15 -13.82
C VAL A 49 -9.24 10.39 -12.33
N ALA A 50 -10.17 11.22 -11.84
CA ALA A 50 -10.39 11.41 -10.41
C ALA A 50 -10.75 10.09 -9.74
N GLY A 51 -11.76 9.39 -10.27
CA GLY A 51 -12.18 8.09 -9.77
C GLY A 51 -11.07 7.05 -9.89
N LEU A 52 -10.35 7.02 -11.01
CA LEU A 52 -9.23 6.09 -11.20
C LEU A 52 -8.08 6.36 -10.21
N ALA A 53 -7.68 7.61 -10.01
CA ALA A 53 -6.64 7.98 -9.06
C ALA A 53 -7.00 7.57 -7.63
N CYS A 54 -8.23 7.82 -7.18
CA CYS A 54 -8.71 7.38 -5.88
C CYS A 54 -8.67 5.85 -5.74
N ARG A 55 -9.19 5.11 -6.74
CA ARG A 55 -9.18 3.63 -6.72
C ARG A 55 -7.75 3.07 -6.73
N SER A 56 -6.84 3.68 -7.49
CA SER A 56 -5.43 3.29 -7.54
C SER A 56 -4.73 3.53 -6.19
N ALA A 57 -4.93 4.69 -5.56
CA ALA A 57 -4.38 4.99 -4.25
C ALA A 57 -4.87 4.00 -3.19
N LEU A 58 -6.17 3.71 -3.16
CA LEU A 58 -6.79 2.77 -2.22
C LEU A 58 -6.33 1.33 -2.46
N ALA A 59 -6.36 0.85 -3.71
CA ALA A 59 -5.97 -0.51 -4.06
C ALA A 59 -4.48 -0.77 -3.83
N GLY A 60 -3.62 0.15 -4.30
CA GLY A 60 -2.17 0.04 -4.18
C GLY A 60 -1.61 0.48 -2.82
N ARG A 61 -2.47 1.07 -1.95
CA ARG A 61 -2.09 1.68 -0.67
C ARG A 61 -0.91 2.67 -0.80
N GLY A 62 -0.87 3.47 -1.86
CA GLY A 62 0.21 4.41 -2.12
C GLY A 62 -0.27 5.74 -2.67
N VAL A 63 0.65 6.52 -3.24
CA VAL A 63 0.37 7.84 -3.78
C VAL A 63 -0.22 7.71 -5.19
N SER A 64 -1.29 8.44 -5.45
CA SER A 64 -1.76 8.77 -6.80
C SER A 64 -1.68 10.28 -6.98
N HIS A 65 -1.27 10.73 -8.16
CA HIS A 65 -0.97 12.12 -8.44
C HIS A 65 -1.75 12.62 -9.67
N LEU A 66 -2.37 13.79 -9.54
CA LEU A 66 -3.05 14.51 -10.62
C LEU A 66 -2.45 15.91 -10.73
N SER A 67 -1.91 16.25 -11.90
CA SER A 67 -1.48 17.62 -12.22
C SER A 67 -2.56 18.32 -13.04
N ILE A 68 -2.97 19.54 -12.66
CA ILE A 68 -4.09 20.24 -13.29
C ILE A 68 -3.68 21.68 -13.64
N ALA A 69 -3.69 22.02 -14.93
CA ALA A 69 -3.45 23.37 -15.42
C ALA A 69 -4.51 24.36 -14.92
N SER A 70 -4.11 25.60 -14.61
CA SER A 70 -4.98 26.62 -14.02
C SER A 70 -6.25 26.86 -14.85
N ASP A 71 -6.13 26.93 -16.16
CA ASP A 71 -7.26 27.14 -17.07
C ASP A 71 -8.13 25.89 -17.27
N VAL A 72 -7.58 24.70 -17.05
CA VAL A 72 -8.38 23.46 -16.95
C VAL A 72 -9.20 23.44 -15.67
N GLN A 73 -8.69 23.98 -14.55
CA GLN A 73 -9.42 24.08 -13.29
C GLN A 73 -10.65 25.02 -13.39
N GLU A 74 -10.59 26.02 -14.29
CA GLU A 74 -11.68 26.95 -14.54
C GLU A 74 -12.80 26.37 -15.43
N GLN A 75 -12.56 25.22 -16.09
CA GLN A 75 -13.56 24.59 -16.94
C GLN A 75 -14.69 23.96 -16.12
N THR A 76 -15.93 24.34 -16.43
CA THR A 76 -17.13 23.74 -15.82
C THR A 76 -17.62 22.49 -16.57
N SER A 77 -17.25 22.36 -17.85
CA SER A 77 -17.58 21.21 -18.68
C SER A 77 -16.65 21.13 -19.89
N ALA A 78 -16.50 19.93 -20.46
CA ALA A 78 -15.82 19.73 -21.73
C ALA A 78 -16.58 18.70 -22.58
N LYS A 79 -16.35 18.74 -23.89
CA LYS A 79 -17.00 17.82 -24.83
C LYS A 79 -16.42 16.42 -24.71
N ARG A 80 -17.22 15.48 -24.21
CA ARG A 80 -16.87 14.05 -24.19
C ARG A 80 -16.69 13.51 -25.61
N SER A 81 -15.67 12.68 -25.80
CA SER A 81 -15.50 11.93 -27.05
C SER A 81 -16.60 10.87 -27.21
N PRO A 82 -16.91 10.41 -28.44
CA PRO A 82 -17.95 9.39 -28.65
C PRO A 82 -17.73 8.07 -27.88
N ARG A 83 -16.49 7.78 -27.49
CA ARG A 83 -16.13 6.60 -26.69
C ARG A 83 -16.20 6.85 -25.17
N ASN A 84 -16.19 8.11 -24.74
CA ASN A 84 -16.22 8.49 -23.33
C ASN A 84 -17.67 8.58 -22.83
N LEU A 85 -18.32 7.43 -22.66
CA LEU A 85 -19.69 7.35 -22.16
C LEU A 85 -19.78 7.87 -20.71
N PRO A 86 -20.80 8.66 -20.34
CA PRO A 86 -21.03 9.03 -18.96
C PRO A 86 -21.16 7.81 -18.05
N ASN A 87 -20.65 7.89 -16.82
CA ASN A 87 -20.78 6.85 -15.78
C ASN A 87 -20.27 5.45 -16.18
N HIS A 88 -19.36 5.35 -17.17
CA HIS A 88 -18.79 4.07 -17.60
C HIS A 88 -17.68 3.54 -16.68
N THR A 89 -17.20 4.37 -15.74
CA THR A 89 -16.23 3.96 -14.73
C THR A 89 -16.90 3.75 -13.37
N PRO A 90 -16.49 2.74 -12.60
CA PRO A 90 -17.09 2.47 -11.29
C PRO A 90 -16.68 3.53 -10.27
N GLU A 91 -17.65 4.13 -9.58
CA GLU A 91 -17.37 5.10 -8.50
C GLU A 91 -16.87 4.44 -7.21
N ARG A 92 -17.02 3.11 -7.11
CA ARG A 92 -16.65 2.34 -5.92
C ARG A 92 -15.30 1.67 -6.09
N TRP A 93 -14.49 1.73 -5.04
CA TRP A 93 -13.38 0.83 -4.83
C TRP A 93 -13.87 -0.47 -4.19
N PHE A 94 -13.25 -1.59 -4.55
CA PHE A 94 -13.49 -2.89 -3.92
C PHE A 94 -12.16 -3.47 -3.45
N GLU A 95 -12.16 -4.03 -2.25
CA GLU A 95 -11.08 -4.90 -1.81
C GLU A 95 -11.32 -6.28 -2.41
N GLY A 96 -10.36 -6.80 -3.17
CA GLY A 96 -10.44 -8.18 -3.68
C GLY A 96 -10.44 -9.18 -2.52
N ASP A 97 -11.00 -10.37 -2.75
CA ASP A 97 -10.86 -11.46 -1.79
C ASP A 97 -9.38 -11.84 -1.67
N LYS A 98 -8.84 -11.68 -0.46
CA LYS A 98 -7.43 -11.96 -0.13
C LYS A 98 -7.25 -13.29 0.58
N ARG A 99 -8.31 -14.11 0.65
CA ARG A 99 -8.21 -15.42 1.30
C ARG A 99 -7.25 -16.31 0.49
N PRO A 100 -6.21 -16.87 1.13
CA PRO A 100 -5.37 -17.87 0.48
C PRO A 100 -6.19 -19.12 0.17
N ASP A 101 -5.72 -19.87 -0.82
CA ASP A 101 -6.30 -21.17 -1.16
C ASP A 101 -6.14 -22.17 0.00
N GLU A 102 -7.16 -23.00 0.23
CA GLU A 102 -7.20 -23.96 1.34
C GLU A 102 -6.02 -24.95 1.29
N ALA A 103 -5.59 -25.37 0.09
CA ALA A 103 -4.44 -26.26 -0.02
C ALA A 103 -3.12 -25.57 0.34
N GLN A 104 -3.01 -24.26 0.07
CA GLN A 104 -1.85 -23.47 0.50
C GLN A 104 -1.82 -23.25 2.01
N LEU A 105 -2.97 -23.03 2.63
CA LEU A 105 -3.09 -22.96 4.10
C LEU A 105 -2.70 -24.29 4.77
N ALA A 106 -3.19 -25.42 4.24
CA ALA A 106 -2.83 -26.74 4.74
C ALA A 106 -1.33 -27.01 4.63
N LEU A 107 -0.72 -26.68 3.49
CA LEU A 107 0.72 -26.83 3.30
C LEU A 107 1.54 -25.98 4.29
N ALA A 108 1.13 -24.72 4.51
CA ALA A 108 1.78 -23.86 5.49
C ALA A 108 1.68 -24.44 6.91
N ALA A 109 0.50 -24.94 7.28
CA ALA A 109 0.31 -25.59 8.57
C ALA A 109 1.17 -26.85 8.74
N ASP A 110 1.28 -27.69 7.70
CA ASP A 110 2.11 -28.90 7.74
C ASP A 110 3.60 -28.58 7.94
N ILE A 111 4.10 -27.53 7.27
CA ILE A 111 5.48 -27.05 7.45
C ILE A 111 5.71 -26.64 8.91
N LEU A 112 4.81 -25.84 9.47
CA LEU A 112 4.92 -25.34 10.84
C LEU A 112 4.79 -26.47 11.88
N ASN A 113 3.89 -27.43 11.67
CA ASN A 113 3.66 -28.55 12.58
C ASN A 113 4.81 -29.57 12.59
N THR A 114 5.61 -29.63 11.52
CA THR A 114 6.73 -30.59 11.41
C THR A 114 8.01 -30.04 12.03
N ALA A 115 8.15 -28.72 12.15
CA ALA A 115 9.32 -28.07 12.70
C ALA A 115 9.33 -28.13 14.23
N SER A 116 10.50 -28.37 14.82
CA SER A 116 10.69 -28.38 16.28
C SER A 116 11.00 -26.99 16.84
N LYS A 117 11.55 -26.10 15.99
CA LYS A 117 11.82 -24.69 16.30
C LYS A 117 11.10 -23.78 15.30
N VAL A 118 9.90 -23.34 15.66
CA VAL A 118 9.13 -22.36 14.87
C VAL A 118 9.37 -20.96 15.44
N ALA A 119 9.58 -19.97 14.57
CA ALA A 119 9.56 -18.56 14.95
C ALA A 119 8.62 -17.77 14.06
N ILE A 120 8.09 -16.65 14.58
CA ILE A 120 7.19 -15.76 13.84
C ILE A 120 7.84 -14.40 13.65
N LEU A 121 7.86 -13.88 12.43
CA LEU A 121 8.26 -12.51 12.11
C LEU A 121 7.04 -11.63 11.82
N ALA A 122 6.53 -10.98 12.85
CA ALA A 122 5.35 -10.11 12.74
C ALA A 122 5.71 -8.75 12.11
N GLY A 123 5.26 -8.56 10.87
CA GLY A 123 5.29 -7.27 10.18
C GLY A 123 4.01 -6.44 10.36
N ARG A 124 4.00 -5.21 9.81
CA ARG A 124 2.83 -4.31 9.85
C ARG A 124 1.55 -4.90 9.24
N GLY A 125 1.66 -5.96 8.43
CA GLY A 125 0.51 -6.64 7.84
C GLY A 125 -0.42 -7.25 8.88
N ALA A 126 0.12 -7.59 10.06
CA ALA A 126 -0.64 -8.19 11.16
C ALA A 126 -1.36 -7.19 12.08
N LEU A 127 -1.30 -5.87 11.81
CA LEU A 127 -1.90 -4.84 12.69
C LEU A 127 -3.40 -5.02 12.94
N HIS A 128 -4.12 -5.64 12.00
CA HIS A 128 -5.56 -5.93 12.12
C HIS A 128 -5.85 -7.41 12.40
N ALA A 129 -4.82 -8.19 12.74
CA ALA A 129 -4.88 -9.63 12.97
C ALA A 129 -4.25 -10.00 14.32
N LYS A 130 -4.37 -9.12 15.32
CA LYS A 130 -3.74 -9.30 16.64
C LYS A 130 -4.20 -10.60 17.30
N ALA A 131 -5.50 -10.84 17.39
CA ALA A 131 -6.05 -12.01 18.08
C ALA A 131 -5.72 -13.31 17.33
N GLU A 132 -5.68 -13.27 16.01
CA GLU A 132 -5.22 -14.38 15.17
C GLU A 132 -3.75 -14.68 15.44
N LEU A 133 -2.89 -13.67 15.44
CA LEU A 133 -1.46 -13.83 15.70
C LEU A 133 -1.18 -14.36 17.12
N GLU A 134 -1.87 -13.84 18.14
CA GLU A 134 -1.77 -14.35 19.52
C GLU A 134 -2.11 -15.83 19.59
N ARG A 135 -3.25 -16.24 19.00
CA ARG A 135 -3.65 -17.65 18.94
C ARG A 135 -2.66 -18.51 18.17
N THR A 136 -2.12 -18.03 17.05
CA THR A 136 -1.12 -18.77 16.28
C THR A 136 0.17 -18.95 17.06
N ALA A 137 0.64 -17.92 17.75
CA ALA A 137 1.83 -18.00 18.61
C ALA A 137 1.62 -18.99 19.77
N ASP A 138 0.43 -18.97 20.39
CA ASP A 138 0.07 -19.92 21.46
C ASP A 138 0.04 -21.37 20.97
N LEU A 139 -0.60 -21.63 19.83
CA LEU A 139 -0.74 -22.98 19.26
C LEU A 139 0.61 -23.58 18.86
N LEU A 140 1.49 -22.76 18.28
CA LEU A 140 2.83 -23.16 17.85
C LEU A 140 3.85 -23.13 18.99
N ALA A 141 3.49 -22.57 20.15
CA ALA A 141 4.43 -22.20 21.21
C ALA A 141 5.64 -21.42 20.67
N ALA A 142 5.40 -20.53 19.71
CA ALA A 142 6.45 -19.90 18.90
C ALA A 142 6.77 -18.48 19.37
N PRO A 143 8.06 -18.13 19.56
CA PRO A 143 8.47 -16.76 19.81
C PRO A 143 8.21 -15.85 18.59
N VAL A 144 7.87 -14.60 18.88
CA VAL A 144 7.52 -13.56 17.90
C VAL A 144 8.59 -12.47 17.90
N ALA A 145 9.34 -12.35 16.80
CA ALA A 145 10.12 -11.15 16.48
C ALA A 145 9.23 -10.15 15.74
N LYS A 146 9.44 -8.85 15.98
CA LYS A 146 8.68 -7.79 15.30
C LYS A 146 9.56 -7.03 14.33
N ALA A 147 9.12 -6.89 13.08
CA ALA A 147 9.72 -5.94 12.16
C ALA A 147 9.47 -4.50 12.66
N LEU A 148 10.29 -3.53 12.25
CA LEU A 148 10.19 -2.14 12.71
C LEU A 148 8.77 -1.56 12.57
N LEU A 149 8.13 -1.74 11.40
CA LEU A 149 6.76 -1.27 11.16
C LEU A 149 5.69 -2.16 11.82
N GLY A 150 6.06 -3.34 12.29
CA GLY A 150 5.20 -4.27 13.03
C GLY A 150 5.25 -4.08 14.55
N LYS A 151 6.01 -3.10 15.06
CA LYS A 151 6.22 -2.93 16.50
C LYS A 151 4.92 -2.85 17.32
N ALA A 152 3.87 -2.25 16.75
CA ALA A 152 2.57 -2.07 17.40
C ALA A 152 1.61 -3.27 17.27
N VAL A 153 2.01 -4.36 16.59
CA VAL A 153 1.14 -5.53 16.38
C VAL A 153 0.84 -6.25 17.70
N LEU A 154 1.85 -6.46 18.53
CA LEU A 154 1.75 -7.02 19.88
C LEU A 154 2.49 -6.13 20.88
N PRO A 155 2.03 -6.05 22.14
CA PRO A 155 2.72 -5.26 23.15
C PRO A 155 4.08 -5.88 23.50
N ASP A 156 5.03 -5.06 23.95
CA ASP A 156 6.42 -5.48 24.22
C ASP A 156 6.52 -6.43 25.44
N ASP A 157 5.51 -6.47 26.31
CA ASP A 157 5.40 -7.34 27.49
C ASP A 157 4.63 -8.64 27.23
N HIS A 158 4.22 -8.89 25.98
CA HIS A 158 3.55 -10.14 25.60
C HIS A 158 4.51 -11.33 25.76
N PRO A 159 4.08 -12.48 26.32
CA PRO A 159 4.97 -13.59 26.68
C PRO A 159 5.74 -14.18 25.49
N HIS A 160 5.14 -14.18 24.30
CA HIS A 160 5.81 -14.66 23.08
C HIS A 160 6.72 -13.63 22.42
N VAL A 161 6.68 -12.34 22.78
CA VAL A 161 7.42 -11.29 22.05
C VAL A 161 8.88 -11.23 22.50
N MET A 162 9.80 -11.38 21.54
CA MET A 162 11.25 -11.31 21.77
C MET A 162 11.85 -9.94 21.44
N GLY A 163 11.01 -8.97 21.05
CA GLY A 163 11.41 -7.61 20.70
C GLY A 163 11.43 -7.36 19.18
N GLY A 164 12.17 -6.34 18.78
CA GLY A 164 12.35 -6.00 17.36
C GLY A 164 13.51 -6.77 16.72
N ILE A 165 13.47 -6.97 15.40
CA ILE A 165 14.59 -7.53 14.62
C ILE A 165 15.37 -6.45 13.84
N GLY A 166 16.61 -6.75 13.46
CA GLY A 166 17.48 -5.89 12.66
C GLY A 166 18.50 -5.12 13.49
N ILE A 167 19.17 -4.13 12.88
CA ILE A 167 20.28 -3.38 13.53
C ILE A 167 19.87 -2.64 14.82
N LEU A 168 18.59 -2.31 14.96
CA LEU A 168 18.01 -1.68 16.16
C LEU A 168 17.21 -2.68 17.02
N GLY A 169 17.34 -3.98 16.73
CA GLY A 169 16.59 -5.06 17.35
C GLY A 169 17.22 -5.59 18.64
N SER A 170 16.66 -6.69 19.15
CA SER A 170 17.19 -7.43 20.28
C SER A 170 18.05 -8.61 19.82
N LEU A 171 19.02 -8.98 20.67
CA LEU A 171 19.81 -10.19 20.47
C LEU A 171 18.91 -11.43 20.40
N THR A 172 17.91 -11.53 21.28
CA THR A 172 16.98 -12.66 21.30
C THR A 172 16.19 -12.80 20.01
N SER A 173 15.73 -11.69 19.40
CA SER A 173 15.06 -11.76 18.09
C SER A 173 16.02 -12.24 17.00
N GLN A 174 17.29 -11.83 17.05
CA GLN A 174 18.32 -12.29 16.10
C GLN A 174 18.54 -13.80 16.26
N GLU A 175 18.76 -14.29 17.49
CA GLU A 175 19.02 -15.69 17.79
C GLU A 175 17.87 -16.61 17.35
N ILE A 176 16.61 -16.26 17.65
CA ILE A 176 15.48 -17.10 17.21
C ILE A 176 15.34 -17.15 15.69
N MET A 177 15.72 -16.08 14.97
CA MET A 177 15.65 -16.04 13.50
C MET A 177 16.80 -16.84 12.87
N GLU A 178 17.96 -16.89 13.52
CA GLU A 178 19.12 -17.67 13.05
C GLU A 178 18.98 -19.17 13.37
N GLU A 179 18.26 -19.51 14.45
CA GLU A 179 18.13 -20.90 14.92
C GLU A 179 16.81 -21.59 14.55
N CYS A 180 15.81 -20.87 14.06
CA CYS A 180 14.52 -21.49 13.72
C CYS A 180 14.66 -22.45 12.52
N GLU A 181 13.90 -23.54 12.56
CA GLU A 181 13.76 -24.51 11.48
C GLU A 181 12.64 -24.11 10.51
N ALA A 182 11.61 -23.43 11.02
CA ALA A 182 10.53 -22.85 10.22
C ALA A 182 10.22 -21.43 10.68
N LEU A 183 9.95 -20.57 9.70
CA LEU A 183 9.61 -19.16 9.89
C LEU A 183 8.21 -18.88 9.35
N LEU A 184 7.38 -18.23 10.15
CA LEU A 184 6.09 -17.66 9.76
C LEU A 184 6.16 -16.14 9.60
#